data_AF-A0A9E0HYV2-F1
#
_entry.id   AF-A0A9E0HYV2-F1
#
_cell.length_a   1.000
_cell.length_b   1.000
_cell.length_c   1.000
_cell.angle_alpha   90.00
_cell.angle_beta   90.00
_cell.angle_gamma   90.00
#
_symmetry.space_group_name_H-M   'P 1'
#
loop_
_entity.id
_entity.type
_entity.pdbx_description
1 polymer ?
#
loop_
_entity_poly.entity_id
_entity_poly.type
_entity_poly.pdbx_seq_one_letter_code
_entity_poly.pdbx_strand_id
1 'polypeptide(L)'
;STMRLTVFLALVFLSSSVISFASFAAEETPLVALDNQTKTLLEGLDDAQKNEFAAIRNSHGIIRAVEDVQASVQRGVLACGKANADLKDSLDERLSNWRAAIRPVMKQAQTKQEKMILLQSFAKPSVIRSYLKTFDEAVAFRNSAIKEVPVTERKECESLLKSMDGTQENLIKLLRENLALDGTVKIKT
;
A
#
# COMPACT_ATOMS: atom_id res chain seq x y z
N SER A 1 -20.11 -60.10 -53.89
CA SER A 1 -20.26 -58.88 -53.08
C SER A 1 -20.31 -59.26 -51.60
N THR A 2 -19.85 -58.38 -50.72
CA THR A 2 -19.69 -58.46 -49.25
C THR A 2 -18.53 -59.30 -48.67
N MET A 3 -17.55 -58.54 -48.15
CA MET A 3 -17.00 -58.59 -46.79
C MET A 3 -15.83 -59.54 -46.50
N ARG A 4 -14.64 -58.97 -46.21
CA ARG A 4 -13.94 -59.17 -44.93
C ARG A 4 -12.73 -58.24 -44.76
N LEU A 5 -12.76 -57.62 -43.59
CA LEU A 5 -11.82 -56.71 -42.96
C LEU A 5 -10.56 -57.47 -42.55
N THR A 6 -9.36 -57.05 -42.97
CA THR A 6 -8.11 -57.48 -42.31
C THR A 6 -7.07 -56.35 -42.32
N VAL A 7 -6.99 -55.68 -41.17
CA VAL A 7 -5.79 -55.13 -40.50
C VAL A 7 -4.73 -54.46 -41.38
N PHE A 8 -4.80 -53.14 -41.50
CA PHE A 8 -3.62 -52.31 -41.76
C PHE A 8 -3.01 -51.86 -40.44
N LEU A 9 -1.74 -52.20 -40.30
CA LEU A 9 -0.80 -51.87 -39.24
C LEU A 9 -0.75 -50.34 -39.04
N ALA A 10 -1.42 -49.82 -38.02
CA ALA A 10 -1.24 -48.43 -37.62
C ALA A 10 0.00 -48.34 -36.72
N LEU A 11 1.08 -47.80 -37.28
CA LEU A 11 2.24 -47.32 -36.53
C LEU A 11 1.74 -46.32 -35.46
N VAL A 12 1.79 -46.74 -34.20
CA VAL A 12 1.69 -45.84 -33.06
C VAL A 12 3.01 -45.08 -33.00
N PHE A 13 3.07 -43.94 -33.68
CA PHE A 13 4.05 -42.91 -33.32
C PHE A 13 3.64 -42.38 -31.95
N LEU A 14 4.29 -42.86 -30.90
CA LEU A 14 4.39 -42.15 -29.63
C LEU A 14 5.13 -40.83 -29.91
N SER A 15 4.41 -39.81 -30.36
CA SER A 15 4.87 -38.45 -30.21
C SER A 15 4.72 -38.11 -28.72
N SER A 16 5.77 -38.41 -27.96
CA SER A 16 6.01 -37.79 -26.67
C SER A 16 6.12 -36.29 -26.93
N SER A 17 4.98 -35.60 -26.93
CA SER A 17 4.94 -34.15 -26.81
C SER A 17 5.47 -33.85 -25.42
N VAL A 18 6.80 -33.75 -25.32
CA VAL A 18 7.47 -33.03 -24.24
C VAL A 18 6.93 -31.63 -24.32
N ILE A 19 5.91 -31.36 -23.50
CA ILE A 19 5.52 -30.01 -23.15
C ILE A 19 6.74 -29.48 -22.41
N SER A 20 7.62 -28.80 -23.15
CA SER A 20 8.61 -27.92 -22.55
C SER A 20 7.83 -26.87 -21.79
N PHE A 21 7.62 -27.12 -20.49
CA PHE A 21 7.39 -26.05 -19.55
C PHE A 21 8.65 -25.22 -19.57
N ALA A 22 8.69 -24.22 -20.45
CA ALA A 22 9.59 -23.10 -20.29
C ALA A 22 9.38 -22.63 -18.84
N SER A 23 10.39 -22.84 -17.99
CA SER A 23 10.44 -22.20 -16.69
C SER A 23 10.50 -20.72 -16.98
N PHE A 24 9.34 -20.06 -16.91
CA PHE A 24 9.32 -18.63 -16.71
C PHE A 24 9.98 -18.43 -15.36
N ALA A 25 11.26 -18.03 -15.37
CA ALA A 25 11.86 -17.43 -14.19
C ALA A 25 10.87 -16.37 -13.72
N ALA A 26 10.36 -16.51 -12.50
CA ALA A 26 9.39 -15.58 -11.96
C ALA A 26 10.00 -14.17 -12.10
N GLU A 27 9.33 -13.30 -12.85
CA GLU A 27 9.76 -11.92 -13.02
C GLU A 27 9.88 -11.30 -11.61
N GLU A 28 11.07 -10.81 -11.24
CA GLU A 28 11.27 -10.15 -9.95
C GLU A 28 10.51 -8.83 -9.94
N THR A 29 9.26 -8.89 -9.48
CA THR A 29 8.45 -7.70 -9.22
C THR A 29 8.68 -7.20 -7.79
N PRO A 30 8.42 -5.90 -7.51
CA PRO A 30 8.44 -5.40 -6.13
C PRO A 30 7.52 -6.19 -5.17
N LEU A 31 6.44 -6.80 -5.69
CA LEU A 31 5.56 -7.68 -4.90
C LEU A 31 6.26 -8.98 -4.50
N VAL A 32 7.01 -9.61 -5.41
CA VAL A 32 7.80 -10.81 -5.12
C VAL A 32 8.93 -10.49 -4.15
N ALA A 33 9.61 -9.35 -4.32
CA ALA A 33 10.66 -8.90 -3.41
C ALA A 33 10.12 -8.70 -1.97
N LEU A 34 8.94 -8.06 -1.83
CA LEU A 34 8.29 -7.86 -0.54
C LEU A 34 7.91 -9.19 0.13
N ASP A 35 7.37 -10.14 -0.63
CA ASP A 35 6.98 -11.46 -0.12
C ASP A 35 8.21 -12.25 0.38
N ASN A 36 9.28 -12.29 -0.42
CA ASN A 36 10.53 -12.94 -0.04
C ASN A 36 11.13 -12.32 1.23
N GLN A 37 11.21 -10.99 1.30
CA GLN A 37 11.76 -10.32 2.49
C GLN A 37 10.87 -10.52 3.72
N THR A 38 9.55 -10.58 3.55
CA THR A 38 8.61 -10.92 4.63
C THR A 38 8.90 -12.32 5.17
N LYS A 39 9.06 -13.32 4.29
CA LYS A 39 9.36 -14.71 4.69
C LYS A 39 10.68 -14.79 5.45
N THR A 40 11.74 -14.16 4.92
CA THR A 40 13.05 -14.13 5.58
C THR A 40 12.99 -13.46 6.95
N LEU A 41 12.25 -12.35 7.09
CA LEU A 41 12.12 -11.67 8.38
C LEU A 41 11.36 -12.48 9.43
N LEU A 42 10.39 -13.30 9.01
CA LEU A 42 9.57 -14.10 9.89
C LEU A 42 10.20 -15.45 10.28
N GLU A 43 11.26 -15.85 9.58
CA GLU A 43 11.94 -17.12 9.81
C GLU A 43 12.57 -17.17 11.20
N GLY A 44 12.23 -18.21 11.96
CA GLY A 44 12.76 -18.42 13.31
C GLY A 44 12.20 -17.47 14.39
N LEU A 45 11.29 -16.54 14.05
CA LEU A 45 10.66 -15.67 15.04
C LEU A 45 9.65 -16.43 15.90
N ASP A 46 9.62 -16.09 17.19
CA ASP A 46 8.55 -16.50 18.08
C ASP A 46 7.27 -15.65 17.87
N ASP A 47 6.19 -16.00 18.57
CA ASP A 47 4.90 -15.31 18.41
C ASP A 47 4.92 -13.86 18.92
N ALA A 48 5.72 -13.56 19.94
CA ALA A 48 5.86 -12.18 20.43
C ALA A 48 6.56 -11.30 19.38
N GLN A 49 7.64 -11.80 18.79
CA GLN A 49 8.39 -11.13 17.73
C GLN A 49 7.56 -10.97 16.44
N LYS A 50 6.77 -11.99 16.07
CA LYS A 50 5.81 -11.88 14.95
C LYS A 50 4.78 -10.79 15.19
N ASN A 51 4.30 -10.64 16.44
CA ASN A 51 3.38 -9.57 16.81
C ASN A 51 4.04 -8.19 16.75
N GLU A 52 5.30 -8.05 17.17
CA GLU A 52 6.08 -6.81 16.99
C GLU A 52 6.22 -6.45 15.50
N PHE A 53 6.59 -7.41 14.65
CA PHE A 53 6.67 -7.22 13.20
C PHE A 53 5.31 -6.81 12.61
N ALA A 54 4.24 -7.50 12.97
CA ALA A 54 2.89 -7.19 12.49
C ALA A 54 2.45 -5.78 12.90
N ALA A 55 2.76 -5.35 14.13
CA ALA A 55 2.46 -4.00 14.61
C ALA A 55 3.20 -2.92 13.80
N ILE A 56 4.49 -3.11 13.53
CA ILE A 56 5.31 -2.21 12.69
C ILE A 56 4.74 -2.15 11.27
N ARG A 57 4.47 -3.30 10.65
CA ARG A 57 3.94 -3.36 9.27
C ARG A 57 2.57 -2.71 9.15
N ASN A 58 1.66 -3.00 10.08
CA ASN A 58 0.31 -2.44 10.08
C ASN A 58 0.34 -0.92 10.27
N SER A 59 1.16 -0.44 11.21
CA SER A 59 1.30 0.99 11.47
C SER A 59 1.89 1.73 10.26
N HIS A 60 2.90 1.17 9.59
CA HIS A 60 3.41 1.72 8.34
C HIS A 60 2.33 1.76 7.24
N GLY A 61 1.57 0.68 7.08
CA GLY A 61 0.48 0.63 6.11
C GLY A 61 -0.60 1.70 6.33
N ILE A 62 -0.96 1.97 7.59
CA ILE A 62 -1.92 3.03 7.95
C ILE A 62 -1.33 4.42 7.63
N ILE A 63 -0.09 4.68 8.05
CA ILE A 63 0.60 5.95 7.76
C ILE A 63 0.63 6.20 6.25
N ARG A 64 1.04 5.18 5.49
CA ARG A 64 1.11 5.24 4.03
C ARG A 64 -0.24 5.49 3.37
N ALA A 65 -1.30 4.82 3.83
CA ALA A 65 -2.65 5.05 3.31
C ALA A 65 -3.10 6.51 3.51
N VAL A 66 -2.79 7.11 4.67
CA VAL A 66 -3.08 8.52 4.92
C VAL A 66 -2.26 9.44 4.02
N GLU A 67 -0.98 9.13 3.77
CA GLU A 67 -0.16 9.87 2.79
C GLU A 67 -0.72 9.81 1.37
N ASP A 68 -1.19 8.63 0.94
CA ASP A 68 -1.81 8.45 -0.38
C ASP A 68 -3.10 9.29 -0.51
N VAL A 69 -3.94 9.35 0.52
CA VAL A 69 -5.13 10.23 0.56
C VAL A 69 -4.73 11.70 0.50
N GLN A 70 -3.73 12.13 1.29
CA GLN A 70 -3.22 13.51 1.24
C GLN A 70 -2.73 13.90 -0.16
N ALA A 71 -2.04 12.99 -0.85
CA ALA A 71 -1.58 13.21 -2.21
C ALA A 71 -2.75 13.27 -3.20
N SER A 72 -3.77 12.43 -3.05
CA SER A 72 -4.98 12.43 -3.89
C SER A 72 -5.78 13.73 -3.73
N VAL A 73 -6.03 14.16 -2.49
CA VAL A 73 -6.71 15.45 -2.20
C VAL A 73 -5.94 16.63 -2.78
N GLN A 74 -4.60 16.63 -2.65
CA GLN A 74 -3.76 17.66 -3.30
C GLN A 74 -3.95 17.68 -4.81
N ARG A 75 -3.90 16.51 -5.47
CA ARG A 75 -4.11 16.42 -6.93
C ARG A 75 -5.49 16.95 -7.32
N GLY A 76 -6.53 16.57 -6.57
CA GLY A 76 -7.90 17.06 -6.77
C GLY A 76 -8.02 18.58 -6.64
N VAL A 77 -7.48 19.16 -5.57
CA VAL A 77 -7.45 20.61 -5.35
C VAL A 77 -6.73 21.34 -6.49
N LEU A 78 -5.54 20.87 -6.88
CA LEU A 78 -4.77 21.49 -7.96
C LEU A 78 -5.51 21.42 -9.31
N ALA A 79 -6.13 20.27 -9.62
CA ALA A 79 -6.90 20.11 -10.85
C ALA A 79 -8.16 21.00 -10.86
N CYS A 80 -8.89 21.04 -9.75
CA CYS A 80 -10.07 21.87 -9.57
C CYS A 80 -9.76 23.38 -9.66
N GLY A 81 -8.71 23.84 -8.99
CA GLY A 81 -8.29 25.25 -9.05
C GLY A 81 -7.78 25.67 -10.43
N LYS A 82 -7.21 24.74 -11.21
CA LYS A 82 -6.83 24.99 -12.61
C LYS A 82 -8.06 25.11 -13.52
N ALA A 83 -9.09 24.29 -13.30
CA ALA A 83 -10.30 24.27 -14.13
C ALA A 83 -11.33 25.34 -13.75
N ASN A 84 -11.37 25.75 -12.48
CA ASN A 84 -12.34 26.69 -11.91
C ASN A 84 -11.58 27.78 -11.15
N ALA A 85 -11.10 28.80 -11.88
CA ALA A 85 -10.21 29.83 -11.34
C ALA A 85 -10.81 30.60 -10.15
N ASP A 86 -12.13 30.75 -10.11
CA ASP A 86 -12.86 31.43 -9.02
C ASP A 86 -12.89 30.62 -7.72
N LEU A 87 -12.72 29.30 -7.78
CA LEU A 87 -12.65 28.42 -6.61
C LEU A 87 -11.22 28.22 -6.10
N LYS A 88 -10.21 28.66 -6.86
CA LYS A 88 -8.80 28.36 -6.62
C LYS A 88 -8.34 28.78 -5.23
N ASP A 89 -8.58 30.04 -4.86
CA ASP A 89 -8.07 30.58 -3.59
C ASP A 89 -8.70 29.86 -2.39
N SER A 90 -10.02 29.59 -2.45
CA SER A 90 -10.72 28.83 -1.41
C SER A 90 -10.23 27.39 -1.29
N LEU A 91 -9.95 26.72 -2.42
CA LEU A 91 -9.41 25.36 -2.43
C LEU A 91 -7.97 25.32 -1.89
N ASP A 92 -7.12 26.26 -2.27
CA ASP A 92 -5.73 26.35 -1.81
C ASP A 92 -5.65 26.66 -0.32
N GLU A 93 -6.45 27.62 0.16
CA GLU A 93 -6.58 27.95 1.58
C GLU A 93 -7.07 26.73 2.37
N ARG A 94 -8.14 26.08 1.90
CA ARG A 94 -8.68 24.89 2.58
C ARG A 94 -7.64 23.78 2.63
N LEU A 95 -6.90 23.52 1.55
CA LEU A 95 -5.83 22.51 1.51
C LEU A 95 -4.71 22.82 2.49
N SER A 96 -4.32 24.09 2.61
CA SER A 96 -3.31 24.54 3.58
C SER A 96 -3.75 24.23 5.01
N ASN A 97 -4.98 24.65 5.38
CA ASN A 97 -5.55 24.42 6.70
C ASN A 97 -5.73 22.92 6.99
N TRP A 98 -6.17 22.15 5.99
CA TRP A 98 -6.35 20.71 6.06
C TRP A 98 -5.05 19.99 6.42
N ARG A 99 -3.96 20.34 5.72
CA ARG A 99 -2.62 19.79 5.99
C ARG A 99 -2.08 20.21 7.34
N ALA A 100 -2.31 21.46 7.73
CA ALA A 100 -1.86 21.97 9.02
C ALA A 100 -2.52 21.20 10.19
N ALA A 101 -3.78 20.82 10.05
CA ALA A 101 -4.49 20.02 11.05
C ALA A 101 -4.02 18.56 11.14
N ILE A 102 -3.71 17.93 10.00
CA ILE A 102 -3.30 16.51 9.95
C ILE A 102 -1.83 16.33 10.37
N ARG A 103 -0.95 17.29 10.02
CA ARG A 103 0.51 17.19 10.19
C ARG A 103 0.95 16.81 11.61
N PRO A 104 0.42 17.38 12.71
CA PRO A 104 0.82 17.00 14.06
C PRO A 104 0.56 15.52 14.36
N VAL A 105 -0.58 14.98 13.91
CA VAL A 105 -0.97 13.58 14.15
C VAL A 105 -0.12 12.64 13.30
N MET A 106 0.16 13.00 12.04
CA MET A 106 1.13 12.27 11.20
C MET A 106 2.51 12.20 11.85
N LYS A 107 3.00 13.31 12.41
CA LYS A 107 4.29 13.34 13.11
C LYS A 107 4.29 12.41 14.33
N GLN A 108 3.20 12.36 15.09
CA GLN A 108 3.06 11.44 16.22
C GLN A 108 3.07 9.98 15.76
N ALA A 109 2.33 9.66 14.68
CA ALA A 109 2.30 8.34 14.08
C ALA A 109 3.70 7.87 13.63
N GLN A 110 4.41 8.72 12.89
CA GLN A 110 5.79 8.46 12.44
C GLN A 110 6.75 8.30 13.63
N THR A 111 6.60 9.11 14.69
CA THR A 111 7.41 8.98 15.91
C THR A 111 7.15 7.66 16.62
N LYS A 112 5.89 7.21 16.68
CA LYS A 112 5.53 5.91 17.26
C LYS A 112 6.08 4.76 16.42
N GLN A 113 5.97 4.83 15.10
CA GLN A 113 6.56 3.86 14.17
C GLN A 113 8.06 3.72 14.41
N GLU A 114 8.79 4.84 14.48
CA GLU A 114 10.23 4.83 14.72
C GLU A 114 10.58 4.21 16.07
N LYS A 115 9.81 4.50 17.14
CA LYS A 115 9.99 3.84 18.43
C LYS A 115 9.79 2.32 18.33
N MET A 116 8.78 1.84 17.61
CA MET A 116 8.58 0.40 17.42
C MET A 116 9.76 -0.23 16.66
N ILE A 117 10.27 0.43 15.62
CA ILE A 117 11.44 -0.03 14.85
C ILE A 117 12.70 -0.13 15.74
N LEU A 118 12.88 0.83 16.66
CA LEU A 118 14.05 0.88 17.55
C LEU A 118 13.95 -0.11 18.72
N LEU A 119 12.74 -0.37 19.22
CA LEU A 119 12.53 -1.17 20.44
C LEU A 119 12.18 -2.63 20.18
N GLN A 120 11.82 -2.99 18.94
CA GLN A 120 11.58 -4.40 18.60
C GLN A 120 12.84 -5.25 18.81
N SER A 121 12.62 -6.54 19.04
CA SER A 121 13.62 -7.46 19.56
C SER A 121 14.16 -8.48 18.55
N PHE A 122 13.75 -8.41 17.28
CA PHE A 122 13.92 -9.48 16.31
C PHE A 122 14.86 -9.16 15.13
N ALA A 123 15.14 -7.88 14.85
CA ALA A 123 16.02 -7.48 13.77
C ALA A 123 16.80 -6.20 14.09
N LYS A 124 17.79 -5.85 13.26
CA LYS A 124 18.39 -4.51 13.32
C LYS A 124 17.40 -3.48 12.76
N PRO A 125 17.32 -2.26 13.32
CA PRO A 125 16.47 -1.19 12.81
C PRO A 125 16.65 -0.90 11.30
N SER A 126 17.87 -0.99 10.78
CA SER A 126 18.16 -0.80 9.35
C SER A 126 17.48 -1.84 8.46
N VAL A 127 17.36 -3.08 8.91
CA VAL A 127 16.70 -4.16 8.15
C VAL A 127 15.20 -3.87 8.07
N ILE A 128 14.58 -3.44 9.17
CA ILE A 128 13.17 -3.07 9.18
C ILE A 128 12.91 -1.85 8.28
N ARG A 129 13.75 -0.82 8.34
CA ARG A 129 13.61 0.34 7.42
C ARG A 129 13.76 -0.08 5.96
N SER A 130 14.68 -1.00 5.65
CA SER A 130 14.79 -1.57 4.30
C SER A 130 13.52 -2.30 3.88
N TYR A 131 12.93 -3.09 4.78
CA TYR A 131 11.66 -3.77 4.53
C TYR A 131 10.51 -2.79 4.23
N LEU A 132 10.38 -1.73 5.04
CA LEU A 132 9.36 -0.71 4.82
C LEU A 132 9.55 0.05 3.50
N LYS A 133 10.78 0.24 3.05
CA LYS A 133 11.06 0.79 1.72
C LYS A 133 10.57 -0.15 0.60
N THR A 134 10.86 -1.44 0.69
CA THR A 134 10.36 -2.44 -0.28
C THR A 134 8.84 -2.54 -0.26
N PHE A 135 8.22 -2.35 0.92
CA PHE A 135 6.76 -2.23 1.04
C PHE A 135 6.23 -1.04 0.22
N ASP A 136 6.86 0.13 0.33
CA ASP A 136 6.46 1.32 -0.44
C ASP A 136 6.63 1.13 -1.95
N GLU A 137 7.71 0.48 -2.38
CA GLU A 137 7.96 0.11 -3.79
C GLU A 137 6.87 -0.82 -4.32
N ALA A 138 6.44 -1.82 -3.53
CA ALA A 138 5.35 -2.71 -3.86
C ALA A 138 3.99 -1.99 -3.98
N VAL A 139 3.72 -1.03 -3.07
CA VAL A 139 2.51 -0.20 -3.15
C VAL A 139 2.54 0.69 -4.39
N ALA A 140 3.67 1.34 -4.68
CA ALA A 140 3.82 2.18 -5.86
C ALA A 140 3.63 1.38 -7.16
N PHE A 141 4.24 0.20 -7.24
CA PHE A 141 4.06 -0.73 -8.36
C PHE A 141 2.59 -1.08 -8.58
N ARG A 142 1.88 -1.49 -7.52
CA ARG A 142 0.44 -1.82 -7.59
C ARG A 142 -0.39 -0.62 -8.04
N ASN A 143 -0.12 0.57 -7.51
CA ASN A 143 -0.89 1.77 -7.83
C ASN A 143 -0.58 2.31 -9.23
N SER A 144 0.58 1.98 -9.83
CA SER A 144 0.96 2.43 -11.19
C SER A 144 -0.01 1.95 -12.29
N ALA A 145 -0.74 0.86 -12.04
CA ALA A 145 -1.74 0.34 -12.97
C ALA A 145 -3.02 1.20 -13.00
N ILE A 146 -3.21 2.11 -12.04
CA ILE A 146 -4.40 2.94 -11.92
C ILE A 146 -4.17 4.26 -12.66
N LYS A 147 -4.93 4.49 -13.73
CA LYS A 147 -4.99 5.79 -14.40
C LYS A 147 -5.98 6.68 -13.67
N GLU A 148 -5.50 7.54 -12.79
CA GLU A 148 -6.34 8.55 -12.15
C GLU A 148 -6.62 9.71 -13.12
N VAL A 149 -7.89 9.96 -13.41
CA VAL A 149 -8.34 11.17 -14.11
C VAL A 149 -9.12 12.02 -13.09
N PRO A 150 -8.61 13.19 -12.70
CA PRO A 150 -9.31 14.07 -11.77
C PRO A 150 -10.61 14.59 -12.39
N VAL A 151 -11.70 14.44 -11.65
CA VAL A 151 -13.00 15.05 -11.94
C VAL A 151 -12.90 16.55 -11.62
N THR A 152 -13.23 17.42 -12.57
CA THR A 152 -12.99 18.87 -12.47
C THR A 152 -14.23 19.73 -12.74
N GLU A 153 -15.38 19.09 -12.95
CA GLU A 153 -16.68 19.73 -13.03
C GLU A 153 -16.91 20.57 -11.78
N ARG A 154 -17.37 21.81 -11.96
CA ARG A 154 -17.53 22.79 -10.88
C ARG A 154 -18.21 22.22 -9.64
N LYS A 155 -19.35 21.52 -9.83
CA LYS A 155 -20.13 20.90 -8.75
C LYS A 155 -19.30 19.92 -7.92
N GLU A 156 -18.44 19.14 -8.56
CA GLU A 156 -17.60 18.14 -7.91
C GLU A 156 -16.42 18.81 -7.18
N CYS A 157 -15.89 19.91 -7.72
CA CYS A 157 -14.90 20.73 -7.03
C CYS A 157 -15.48 21.44 -5.79
N GLU A 158 -16.71 21.92 -5.85
CA GLU A 158 -17.43 22.43 -4.67
C GLU A 158 -17.71 21.32 -3.64
N SER A 159 -18.00 20.11 -4.10
CA SER A 159 -18.17 18.92 -3.24
C SER A 159 -16.85 18.53 -2.56
N LEU A 160 -15.73 18.55 -3.30
CA LEU A 160 -14.40 18.36 -2.74
C LEU A 160 -14.14 19.36 -1.62
N LEU A 161 -14.32 20.66 -1.88
CA LEU A 161 -14.12 21.71 -0.88
C LEU A 161 -14.91 21.46 0.41
N LYS A 162 -16.18 21.06 0.29
CA LYS A 162 -17.07 20.76 1.44
C LYS A 162 -16.68 19.49 2.19
N SER A 163 -16.20 18.46 1.49
CA SER A 163 -15.89 17.15 2.07
C SER A 163 -14.52 17.08 2.76
N MET A 164 -13.66 18.09 2.56
CA MET A 164 -12.33 18.14 3.16
C MET A 164 -12.37 18.15 4.69
N ASP A 165 -13.38 18.80 5.31
CA ASP A 165 -13.56 18.78 6.77
C ASP A 165 -13.77 17.37 7.30
N GLY A 166 -14.76 16.65 6.76
CA GLY A 166 -15.02 15.27 7.17
C GLY A 166 -13.85 14.33 6.88
N THR A 167 -13.16 14.50 5.75
CA THR A 167 -11.97 13.71 5.44
C THR A 167 -10.83 14.00 6.44
N GLN A 168 -10.65 15.26 6.85
CA GLN A 168 -9.66 15.64 7.87
C GLN A 168 -9.89 14.90 9.18
N GLU A 169 -11.12 14.96 9.70
CA GLU A 169 -11.51 14.33 10.95
C GLU A 169 -11.35 12.82 10.88
N ASN A 170 -11.79 12.20 9.78
CA ASN A 170 -11.68 10.76 9.57
C ASN A 170 -10.22 10.28 9.53
N LEU A 171 -9.32 11.00 8.88
CA LEU A 171 -7.89 10.63 8.85
C LEU A 171 -7.24 10.79 10.22
N ILE A 172 -7.55 11.88 10.94
CA ILE A 172 -7.06 12.08 12.30
C ILE A 172 -7.55 10.95 13.23
N LYS A 173 -8.83 10.60 13.14
CA LYS A 173 -9.44 9.51 13.89
C LYS A 173 -8.79 8.17 13.56
N LEU A 174 -8.63 7.86 12.27
CA LEU A 174 -7.99 6.64 11.79
C LEU A 174 -6.59 6.48 12.40
N LEU A 175 -5.76 7.52 12.36
CA LEU A 175 -4.42 7.51 12.95
C LEU A 175 -4.46 7.33 14.47
N ARG A 176 -5.28 8.11 15.17
CA ARG A 176 -5.34 8.08 16.65
C ARG A 176 -5.81 6.74 17.18
N GLU A 177 -6.89 6.19 16.61
CA GLU A 177 -7.50 4.95 17.07
C GLU A 177 -6.64 3.74 16.71
N ASN A 178 -6.25 3.60 15.44
CA ASN A 178 -5.56 2.39 14.99
C ASN A 178 -4.10 2.35 15.43
N LEU A 179 -3.49 3.50 15.67
CA LEU A 179 -2.12 3.57 16.19
C LEU A 179 -2.09 3.86 17.68
N ALA A 180 -3.23 3.90 18.39
CA ALA A 180 -3.33 4.20 19.81
C ALA A 180 -2.43 5.38 20.24
N LEU A 181 -2.53 6.51 19.53
CA LEU A 181 -1.65 7.67 19.75
C LEU A 181 -1.98 8.42 21.05
N ASP A 182 -3.21 8.26 21.54
CA ASP A 182 -3.71 8.86 22.78
C ASP A 182 -3.47 8.00 24.02
N GLY A 183 -2.89 6.80 23.85
CA GLY A 183 -2.51 5.94 24.95
C GLY A 183 -1.21 6.40 25.62
N THR A 184 -1.23 6.63 26.93
CA THR A 184 -0.01 6.71 27.75
C THR A 184 0.71 5.36 27.67
N VAL A 185 1.96 5.34 27.19
CA VAL A 185 2.82 4.16 27.29
C VAL A 185 3.02 3.85 28.77
N LYS A 186 2.30 2.84 29.29
CA LYS A 186 2.60 2.29 30.61
C LYS A 186 3.86 1.46 30.49
N ILE A 187 4.99 2.05 30.85
CA ILE A 187 6.24 1.32 31.06
C ILE A 187 6.00 0.49 32.32
N LYS A 188 5.88 -0.85 32.18
CA LYS A 188 5.97 -1.74 33.33
C LYS A 188 7.38 -1.57 33.91
N THR A 189 7.43 -1.02 35.12
CA THR A 189 8.62 -1.03 35.99
C THR A 189 8.79 -2.43 36.56
#